data_AF-A0A950Y2B8-F1
#
_entry.id   AF-A0A950Y2B8-F1
#
_cell.length_a   1.000
_cell.length_b   1.000
_cell.length_c   1.000
_cell.angle_alpha   90.00
_cell.angle_beta   90.00
_cell.angle_gamma   90.00
#
_symmetry.space_group_name_H-M   'P 1'
#
loop_
_entity.id
_entity.type
_entity.pdbx_description
1 polymer ?
#
loop_
_entity_poly.entity_id
_entity_poly.type
_entity_poly.pdbx_seq_one_letter_code
_entity_poly.pdbx_strand_id
1 'polypeptide(L)' 'TRAEMKRILKEIQSGEFARTWLEENRTGRKNFLAMRESAKDQPIERVGAELRSMMTFLKKRKEAGVPEEAAVGA' A
#
# COMPACT_ATOMS: atom_id res chain seq x y z
N THR A 1 14.54 -9.37 -11.08
CA THR A 1 15.57 -10.41 -11.33
C THR A 1 16.57 -10.45 -10.17
N ARG A 2 17.41 -11.49 -10.03
CA ARG A 2 18.39 -11.56 -8.91
C ARG A 2 19.37 -10.38 -8.89
N ALA A 3 19.75 -9.88 -10.06
CA ALA A 3 20.62 -8.70 -10.18
C ALA A 3 19.95 -7.46 -9.57
N GLU A 4 18.68 -7.23 -9.91
CA GLU A 4 17.91 -6.09 -9.41
C GLU A 4 17.71 -6.13 -7.89
N MET A 5 17.47 -7.32 -7.33
CA MET A 5 17.37 -7.50 -5.87
C MET A 5 18.67 -7.13 -5.15
N LYS A 6 19.84 -7.46 -5.73
CA LYS A 6 21.14 -7.08 -5.16
C LYS A 6 21.37 -5.57 -5.21
N ARG A 7 20.94 -4.91 -6.29
CA ARG A 7 21.01 -3.45 -6.44
C ARG A 7 20.19 -2.74 -5.37
N ILE A 8 18.93 -3.13 -5.22
CA ILE A 8 18.02 -2.58 -4.19
C ILE A 8 18.60 -2.80 -2.78
N LEU A 9 19.15 -3.99 -2.50
CA LEU A 9 19.78 -4.27 -1.21
C LEU A 9 20.95 -3.32 -0.94
N LYS A 10 21.79 -3.05 -1.95
CA LYS A 10 22.91 -2.11 -1.83
C LYS A 10 22.43 -0.68 -1.54
N GLU A 11 21.35 -0.23 -2.17
CA GLU A 11 20.73 1.09 -1.96
C GLU A 11 20.11 1.25 -0.56
N ILE A 12 19.56 0.16 -0.02
CA ILE A 12 19.08 0.10 1.36
C ILE A 12 20.27 0.20 2.32
N GLN A 13 21.31 -0.61 2.10
CA GLN A 13 22.50 -0.65 2.96
C GLN A 13 23.32 0.64 2.92
N SER A 14 23.37 1.34 1.78
CA SER A 14 24.02 2.65 1.64
C SER A 14 23.21 3.80 2.25
N GLY A 15 21.97 3.52 2.69
CA GLY A 15 21.02 4.52 3.18
C GLY A 15 20.49 5.46 2.09
N GLU A 16 20.82 5.23 0.82
CA GLU A 16 20.34 6.03 -0.31
C GLU A 16 18.82 5.98 -0.42
N PHE A 17 18.26 4.78 -0.30
CA PHE A 17 16.80 4.59 -0.26
C PHE A 17 16.14 5.44 0.84
N ALA A 18 16.71 5.43 2.05
CA ALA A 18 16.17 6.16 3.19
C ALA A 18 16.25 7.69 2.99
N ARG A 19 17.36 8.20 2.42
CA ARG A 19 17.53 9.62 2.11
C ARG A 19 16.50 10.09 1.08
N THR A 20 16.36 9.36 -0.03
CA THR A 20 15.39 9.67 -1.09
C THR A 20 13.96 9.63 -0.54
N TRP A 21 13.63 8.60 0.25
CA TRP A 21 12.31 8.50 0.86
C TRP A 21 11.99 9.64 1.82
N LEU A 22 12.94 10.04 2.67
CA LEU A 22 12.75 11.16 3.61
C LEU A 22 12.55 12.49 2.86
N GLU A 23 13.32 12.74 1.81
CA GLU A 23 13.18 13.92 0.96
C GLU A 23 11.84 13.96 0.24
N GLU A 24 11.43 12.83 -0.34
CA GLU A 24 10.12 12.70 -0.97
C GLU A 24 8.99 12.90 0.05
N ASN A 25 9.15 12.38 1.26
CA ASN A 25 8.14 12.53 2.31
C ASN A 25 7.98 14.00 2.72
N ARG A 26 9.09 14.71 2.89
CA ARG A 26 9.11 16.16 3.19
C ARG A 26 8.48 17.00 2.09
N THR A 27 8.59 16.57 0.82
CA THR A 27 8.01 17.27 -0.34
C THR A 27 6.56 16.87 -0.63
N GLY A 28 5.93 16.08 0.25
CA GLY A 28 4.50 15.76 0.18
C GLY A 28 4.17 14.48 -0.60
N ARG A 29 5.14 13.58 -0.82
CA ARG A 29 4.91 12.22 -1.37
C ARG A 29 4.28 12.19 -2.78
N LYS A 30 4.58 13.18 -3.62
CA LYS A 30 3.95 13.32 -4.94
C LYS A 30 4.13 12.10 -5.83
N ASN A 31 5.35 11.55 -5.92
CA ASN A 31 5.63 10.40 -6.79
C ASN A 31 4.97 9.14 -6.23
N PHE A 32 5.05 8.92 -4.92
CA PHE A 32 4.39 7.81 -4.23
C PHE A 32 2.87 7.83 -4.43
N LEU A 33 2.23 8.99 -4.30
CA LEU A 33 0.77 9.11 -4.50
C LEU A 33 0.39 8.87 -5.97
N ALA A 34 1.15 9.41 -6.92
CA ALA A 34 0.93 9.16 -8.34
C ALA A 34 1.07 7.68 -8.70
N MET A 35 2.11 7.01 -8.17
CA MET A 35 2.32 5.56 -8.31
C MET A 35 1.17 4.78 -7.68
N ARG A 36 0.68 5.20 -6.52
CA ARG A 36 -0.44 4.55 -5.84
C ARG A 36 -1.74 4.67 -6.64
N GLU A 37 -2.00 5.84 -7.24
CA GLU A 37 -3.20 6.04 -8.04
C GLU A 37 -3.16 5.21 -9.33
N SER A 38 -2.05 5.22 -10.05
CA SER A 38 -1.90 4.39 -11.26
C SER A 38 -2.00 2.89 -10.99
N ALA A 39 -1.58 2.45 -9.79
CA ALA A 39 -1.75 1.06 -9.38
C ALA A 39 -3.22 0.67 -9.14
N LYS A 40 -4.05 1.58 -8.60
CA LYS A 40 -5.48 1.32 -8.34
C LYS A 40 -6.28 1.12 -9.63
N ASP A 41 -5.90 1.81 -10.69
CA ASP A 41 -6.63 1.78 -11.96
C ASP A 41 -6.43 0.49 -12.75
N GLN A 42 -5.54 -0.40 -12.29
CA GLN A 42 -5.25 -1.63 -13.00
C GLN A 42 -6.43 -2.62 -12.99
N PRO A 43 -6.69 -3.34 -14.10
CA PRO A 43 -7.77 -4.33 -14.18
C PRO A 43 -7.70 -5.42 -13.11
N ILE A 44 -6.49 -5.80 -12.70
CA ILE A 44 -6.26 -6.80 -11.65
C ILE A 44 -6.89 -6.38 -10.31
N GLU A 45 -6.89 -5.10 -9.99
CA GLU A 45 -7.48 -4.60 -8.75
C GLU A 45 -9.01 -4.66 -8.80
N ARG A 46 -9.61 -4.35 -9.97
CA ARG A 46 -11.06 -4.43 -10.17
C ARG A 46 -11.57 -5.86 -10.06
N VAL A 47 -11.00 -6.76 -10.86
CA VAL A 47 -11.37 -8.19 -10.85
C VAL A 47 -11.05 -8.82 -9.49
N GLY A 48 -9.89 -8.49 -8.92
CA GLY A 48 -9.49 -8.97 -7.60
C GLY A 48 -10.43 -8.52 -6.48
N ALA A 49 -10.95 -7.29 -6.54
CA ALA A 49 -11.93 -6.79 -5.57
C ALA A 49 -13.25 -7.56 -5.64
N GLU A 50 -13.76 -7.82 -6.85
CA GLU A 50 -14.96 -8.62 -7.06
C GLU A 50 -14.80 -10.04 -6.50
N LEU A 51 -13.70 -10.72 -6.85
CA LEU A 51 -13.41 -12.07 -6.35
C LEU A 51 -13.28 -12.10 -4.83
N ARG A 52 -12.57 -11.14 -4.24
CA ARG A 52 -12.42 -11.04 -2.77
C ARG A 52 -13.76 -10.71 -2.08
N SER A 53 -14.67 -10.01 -2.74
CA SER A 53 -16.01 -9.72 -2.17
C SER A 53 -16.87 -10.97 -2.00
N MET A 54 -16.68 -11.96 -2.88
CA MET A 54 -17.36 -13.26 -2.85
C MET A 54 -16.76 -14.22 -1.80
N MET A 55 -15.54 -13.93 -1.33
CA MET A 55 -14.89 -14.69 -0.26
C MET A 55 -15.51 -14.34 1.10
N THR A 56 -16.59 -15.03 1.46
CA THR A 56 -17.31 -14.84 2.72
C THR A 56 -16.44 -15.03 3.97
N PHE A 57 -15.35 -15.80 3.88
CA PHE A 57 -14.37 -16.01 4.95
C PHE A 57 -13.39 -14.83 5.15
N LEU A 58 -13.28 -13.92 4.17
CA LEU A 58 -12.49 -12.68 4.29
C LEU A 58 -13.30 -11.53 4.90
N LYS A 59 -14.64 -11.64 4.94
CA LYS A 59 -15.46 -10.68 5.68
C LYS A 59 -15.07 -10.83 7.16
N LYS A 60 -14.39 -9.80 7.71
CA LYS A 60 -14.12 -9.71 9.15
C LYS A 60 -15.39 -10.12 9.89
N ARG A 61 -15.34 -11.23 10.64
CA ARG A 61 -16.34 -11.41 11.69
C ARG A 61 -16.18 -10.17 12.58
N LYS A 62 -17.25 -9.39 12.77
CA LYS A 62 -17.30 -8.42 13.87
C LYS A 62 -17.06 -9.26 15.14
N GLU A 63 -15.84 -9.23 15.67
CA GLU A 63 -15.54 -9.85 16.95
C GLU A 63 -16.39 -9.12 17.99
N ALA A 64 -17.21 -9.87 18.72
CA ALA A 64 -18.07 -9.34 19.77
C ALA A 64 -17.16 -8.78 20.89
N GLY A 65 -16.89 -7.48 20.86
CA GLY A 65 -16.10 -6.80 21.89
C GLY A 65 -15.18 -5.68 21.41
N VAL A 66 -14.97 -5.49 20.11
CA VAL A 66 -14.19 -4.33 19.62
C VAL A 66 -15.15 -3.16 19.38
N PRO A 67 -15.03 -2.03 20.12
CA PRO A 67 -15.85 -0.86 19.88
C PRO A 67 -15.63 -0.37 18.45
N GLU A 68 -16.73 -0.20 17.72
CA GLU A 68 -16.73 0.44 16.41
C GLU A 68 -16.36 1.90 16.63
N GLU A 69 -15.15 2.30 16.21
CA GLU A 69 -14.76 3.70 16.22
C GLU A 69 -15.77 4.44 15.34
N ALA A 70 -16.61 5.26 15.98
CA ALA A 70 -17.68 5.98 15.31
C ALA A 70 -17.06 6.76 14.15
N ALA A 71 -17.62 6.57 12.96
CA ALA A 71 -17.26 7.34 11.78
C ALA A 71 -17.33 8.83 12.12
N VAL A 72 -16.17 9.46 12.29
CA VAL A 72 -16.06 10.90 12.39
C VAL A 72 -16.37 11.48 11.01
N GLY A 73 -17.56 12.06 10.88
CA GLY A 73 -17.86 13.09 9.89
C GLY A 73 -18.72 12.66 8.70
N ALA A 74 -20.03 12.91 8.82
CA ALA A 74 -20.79 13.86 7.99
C ALA A 74 -22.16 14.11 8.64
#